data_AF-A0A8K0DBY3-F1
#
_entry.id   AF-A0A8K0DBY3-F1
#
_cell.length_a   1.000
_cell.length_b   1.000
_cell.length_c   1.000
_cell.angle_alpha   90.00
_cell.angle_beta   90.00
_cell.angle_gamma   90.00
#
_symmetry.space_group_name_H-M   'P 1'
#
loop_
_entity.id
_entity.type
_entity.pdbx_description
1 polymer ?
#
loop_
_entity_poly.entity_id
_entity_poly.type
_entity_poly.pdbx_seq_one_letter_code
_entity_poly.pdbx_strand_id
1 'polypeptide(L)'
;MFVRPDIFQLHYLRVKDDHDDNLNQLLDTIGSRKEIVILGDFNAHVGSKTNDPVVGPYGENNLNDNGSRLIAITCQHSLQIKNEFFKHKDIHKFTWTQSTLQRKSIIDVVISKQNSRIKFNDVRGHKKADTFVNNDDKDDKTHVINNFRFNLDSLQNESTTFLYRHRLSAKLKNVPYTDGLTMYYNIMKRVEEAAKEALGEKPHKVNKNKK
;
A
#
# COMPACT_ATOMS: atom_id res chain seq x y z
N MET A 1 4.69 -7.19 -12.22
CA MET A 1 4.03 -8.46 -12.55
C MET A 1 2.92 -8.14 -13.55
N PHE A 2 2.97 -8.65 -14.79
CA PHE A 2 1.80 -8.65 -15.68
C PHE A 2 1.16 -10.04 -15.57
N VAL A 3 -0.03 -10.11 -14.97
CA VAL A 3 -0.81 -11.36 -14.86
C VAL A 3 -1.95 -11.27 -15.86
N ARG A 4 -2.15 -12.31 -16.67
CA ARG A 4 -3.30 -12.41 -17.57
C ARG A 4 -4.60 -12.47 -16.76
N PRO A 5 -5.62 -11.65 -17.10
CA PRO A 5 -6.81 -11.42 -16.26
C PRO A 5 -7.81 -12.58 -16.21
N ASP A 6 -7.63 -13.63 -17.01
CA ASP A 6 -8.71 -14.57 -17.37
C ASP A 6 -8.92 -15.72 -16.36
N ILE A 7 -8.08 -15.86 -15.33
CA ILE A 7 -8.07 -17.04 -14.42
C ILE A 7 -8.16 -16.65 -12.92
N PHE A 8 -8.10 -15.36 -12.58
CA PHE A 8 -7.86 -14.95 -11.19
C PHE A 8 -9.02 -14.16 -10.61
N GLN A 9 -9.62 -14.70 -9.55
CA GLN A 9 -10.41 -13.89 -8.62
C GLN A 9 -9.43 -13.14 -7.69
N LEU A 10 -8.82 -12.07 -8.23
CA LEU A 10 -7.97 -11.16 -7.47
C LEU A 10 -8.84 -10.39 -6.47
N HIS A 11 -8.79 -10.79 -5.19
CA HIS A 11 -9.38 -10.01 -4.12
C HIS A 11 -8.32 -9.03 -3.60
N TYR A 12 -8.53 -7.74 -3.86
CA TYR A 12 -7.70 -6.66 -3.33
C TYR A 12 -8.23 -6.26 -1.95
N LEU A 13 -7.50 -6.58 -0.89
CA LEU A 13 -7.86 -6.20 0.48
C LEU A 13 -6.92 -5.10 0.97
N ARG A 14 -7.51 -3.99 1.44
CA ARG A 14 -6.82 -2.91 2.16
C ARG A 14 -7.32 -2.90 3.61
N VAL A 15 -6.40 -2.73 4.54
CA VAL A 15 -6.50 -3.36 5.86
C VAL A 15 -6.19 -2.38 6.99
N LYS A 16 -6.99 -2.39 8.07
CA LYS A 16 -6.70 -1.74 9.36
C LYS A 16 -7.26 -2.57 10.52
N ASP A 17 -6.44 -2.74 11.57
CA ASP A 17 -6.61 -3.22 12.96
C ASP A 17 -7.63 -4.33 13.34
N ASP A 18 -8.84 -4.43 12.76
CA ASP A 18 -9.80 -5.54 12.98
C ASP A 18 -9.59 -6.70 11.97
N HIS A 19 -8.35 -6.89 11.55
CA HIS A 19 -8.04 -7.53 10.27
C HIS A 19 -7.79 -9.04 10.33
N ASP A 20 -7.16 -9.50 11.40
CA ASP A 20 -6.54 -10.83 11.44
C ASP A 20 -7.59 -11.95 11.52
N ASP A 21 -8.66 -11.74 12.29
CA ASP A 21 -9.78 -12.67 12.38
C ASP A 21 -10.59 -12.72 11.07
N ASN A 22 -10.78 -11.56 10.42
CA ASN A 22 -11.44 -11.47 9.12
C ASN A 22 -10.63 -12.18 8.02
N LEU A 23 -9.29 -12.06 8.05
CA LEU A 23 -8.42 -12.76 7.12
C LEU A 23 -8.47 -14.28 7.35
N ASN A 24 -8.43 -14.73 8.60
CA ASN A 24 -8.56 -16.16 8.94
C ASN A 24 -9.89 -16.75 8.44
N GLN A 25 -11.02 -16.09 8.74
CA GLN A 25 -12.33 -16.54 8.28
C GLN A 25 -12.44 -16.57 6.75
N LEU A 26 -11.84 -15.61 6.07
CA LEU A 26 -11.79 -15.59 4.61
C LEU A 26 -10.98 -16.77 4.07
N LEU A 27 -9.82 -17.06 4.65
CA LEU A 27 -8.98 -18.18 4.26
C LEU A 27 -9.68 -19.52 4.48
N ASP A 28 -10.42 -19.66 5.58
CA ASP A 28 -11.28 -20.81 5.85
C ASP A 28 -12.38 -20.96 4.77
N THR A 29 -13.02 -19.85 4.42
CA THR A 29 -14.10 -19.82 3.41
C THR A 29 -13.60 -20.19 2.00
N ILE A 30 -12.42 -19.70 1.61
CA ILE A 30 -11.81 -20.03 0.31
C ILE A 30 -11.40 -21.51 0.26
N GLY A 31 -10.91 -22.03 1.39
CA GLY A 31 -10.48 -23.41 1.55
C GLY A 31 -9.19 -23.78 0.81
N SER A 32 -8.82 -25.06 0.92
CA SER A 32 -7.53 -25.56 0.43
C SER A 32 -7.46 -25.80 -1.08
N ARG A 33 -8.59 -25.92 -1.79
CA ARG A 33 -8.61 -26.32 -3.20
C ARG A 33 -8.24 -25.22 -4.21
N LYS A 34 -8.52 -23.95 -3.89
CA LYS A 34 -8.30 -22.82 -4.80
C LYS A 34 -6.86 -22.31 -4.68
N GLU A 35 -6.27 -21.79 -5.76
CA GLU A 35 -5.02 -21.02 -5.62
C GLU A 35 -5.31 -19.67 -4.96
N ILE A 36 -4.38 -19.20 -4.13
CA ILE A 36 -4.52 -17.94 -3.40
C ILE A 36 -3.21 -17.18 -3.52
N VAL A 37 -3.32 -15.91 -3.89
CA VAL A 37 -2.26 -14.91 -3.77
C VAL A 37 -2.84 -13.73 -3.01
N ILE A 38 -2.21 -13.39 -1.89
CA ILE A 38 -2.58 -12.26 -1.04
C ILE A 38 -1.51 -11.19 -1.22
N LEU A 39 -1.96 -9.96 -1.45
CA LEU A 39 -1.11 -8.80 -1.66
C LEU A 39 -1.63 -7.69 -0.77
N GLY A 40 -0.75 -7.02 -0.03
CA GLY A 40 -1.19 -5.90 0.79
C GLY A 40 -0.08 -5.32 1.64
N ASP A 41 -0.39 -4.16 2.23
CA ASP A 41 0.38 -3.55 3.31
C ASP A 41 -0.13 -4.11 4.63
N PHE A 42 0.70 -4.93 5.27
CA PHE A 42 0.39 -5.55 6.57
C PHE A 42 1.06 -4.82 7.72
N ASN A 43 1.91 -3.83 7.43
CA ASN A 43 2.76 -3.17 8.43
C ASN A 43 3.45 -4.19 9.38
N ALA A 44 3.91 -5.29 8.79
CA ALA A 44 4.35 -6.49 9.49
C ALA A 44 5.82 -6.76 9.20
N HIS A 45 6.63 -6.72 10.27
CA HIS A 45 8.02 -7.14 10.23
C HIS A 45 8.08 -8.59 10.70
N VAL A 46 8.41 -9.52 9.80
CA VAL A 46 8.30 -10.97 10.05
C VAL A 46 9.62 -11.65 10.43
N GLY A 47 10.69 -10.88 10.53
CA GLY A 47 12.03 -11.40 10.77
C GLY A 47 12.57 -12.18 9.57
N SER A 48 13.71 -12.81 9.77
CA SER A 48 14.36 -13.69 8.80
C SER A 48 14.64 -15.03 9.47
N LYS A 49 14.41 -16.12 8.75
CA LYS A 49 14.64 -17.49 9.26
C LYS A 49 15.21 -18.38 8.16
N THR A 50 16.14 -19.23 8.54
CA THR A 50 16.67 -20.26 7.64
C THR A 50 15.87 -21.54 7.83
N ASN A 51 15.51 -22.21 6.74
CA ASN A 51 14.75 -23.47 6.74
C ASN A 51 13.36 -23.39 7.39
N ASP A 52 12.70 -22.23 7.38
CA ASP A 52 11.32 -22.07 7.83
C ASP A 52 10.37 -22.09 6.61
N PRO A 53 9.23 -22.80 6.67
CA PRO A 53 8.31 -22.92 5.54
C PRO A 53 7.52 -21.64 5.25
N VAL A 54 7.41 -20.73 6.22
CA VAL A 54 6.61 -19.51 6.16
C VAL A 54 7.47 -18.29 5.88
N VAL A 55 8.60 -18.17 6.58
CA VAL A 55 9.53 -17.02 6.51
C VAL A 55 10.85 -17.47 5.90
N GLY A 56 11.37 -16.68 4.98
CA GLY A 56 12.63 -16.98 4.29
C GLY A 56 13.86 -16.31 4.91
N PRO A 57 15.06 -16.68 4.43
CA PRO A 57 16.33 -16.18 4.99
C PRO A 57 16.70 -14.78 4.49
N TYR A 58 15.99 -14.25 3.50
CA TYR A 58 16.30 -12.97 2.88
C TYR A 58 15.41 -11.84 3.41
N GLY A 59 14.77 -12.03 4.55
CA GLY A 59 13.94 -11.03 5.20
C GLY A 59 14.65 -9.87 5.87
N GLU A 60 13.91 -9.11 6.65
CA GLU A 60 14.46 -8.17 7.64
C GLU A 60 14.77 -8.89 8.94
N ASN A 61 15.68 -8.38 9.77
CA ASN A 61 16.00 -9.04 11.05
C ASN A 61 15.04 -8.68 12.19
N ASN A 62 14.07 -7.80 11.91
CA ASN A 62 13.14 -7.31 12.92
C ASN A 62 11.85 -8.11 12.88
N LEU A 63 11.32 -8.45 14.06
CA LEU A 63 10.00 -9.04 14.24
C LEU A 63 9.14 -8.09 15.08
N ASN A 64 7.94 -7.76 14.62
CA ASN A 64 6.95 -7.01 15.39
C ASN A 64 5.69 -7.84 15.67
N ASP A 65 4.76 -7.31 16.47
CA ASP A 65 3.54 -8.02 16.84
C ASP A 65 2.68 -8.37 15.62
N ASN A 66 2.56 -7.43 14.67
CA ASN A 66 1.85 -7.66 13.40
C ASN A 66 2.48 -8.81 12.60
N GLY A 67 3.81 -8.87 12.55
CA GLY A 67 4.55 -9.94 11.90
C GLY A 67 4.36 -11.27 12.61
N SER A 68 4.34 -11.29 13.93
CA SER A 68 4.10 -12.52 14.71
C SER A 68 2.70 -13.09 14.42
N ARG A 69 1.67 -12.24 14.37
CA ARG A 69 0.31 -12.65 14.01
C ARG A 69 0.21 -13.10 12.55
N LEU A 70 0.84 -12.36 11.63
CA LEU A 70 0.90 -12.74 10.23
C LEU A 70 1.56 -14.11 10.02
N ILE A 71 2.67 -14.39 10.71
CA ILE A 71 3.34 -15.69 10.68
C ILE A 71 2.41 -16.79 11.18
N ALA A 72 1.68 -16.56 12.28
CA ALA A 72 0.75 -17.54 12.84
C ALA A 72 -0.35 -17.92 11.83
N ILE A 73 -1.00 -16.93 11.23
CA ILE A 73 -2.02 -17.12 10.19
C ILE A 73 -1.43 -17.86 8.97
N THR A 74 -0.29 -17.39 8.50
CA THR A 74 0.37 -17.93 7.31
C THR A 74 0.79 -19.39 7.54
N CYS A 75 1.24 -19.72 8.75
CA CYS A 75 1.53 -21.09 9.17
C CYS A 75 0.26 -21.96 9.19
N GLN A 76 -0.81 -21.49 9.86
CA GLN A 76 -2.08 -22.20 9.99
C GLN A 76 -2.67 -22.62 8.65
N HIS A 77 -2.59 -21.75 7.63
CA HIS A 77 -3.16 -22.01 6.31
C HIS A 77 -2.16 -22.59 5.29
N SER A 78 -0.98 -23.07 5.72
CA SER A 78 0.08 -23.62 4.85
C SER A 78 0.47 -22.65 3.71
N LEU A 79 0.55 -21.37 4.07
CA LEU A 79 0.96 -20.28 3.20
C LEU A 79 2.45 -19.94 3.42
N GLN A 80 2.99 -19.07 2.58
CA GLN A 80 4.38 -18.64 2.58
C GLN A 80 4.48 -17.17 2.17
N ILE A 81 5.31 -16.41 2.90
CA ILE A 81 5.58 -14.99 2.63
C ILE A 81 6.70 -14.91 1.59
N LYS A 82 6.33 -14.71 0.33
CA LYS A 82 7.24 -14.89 -0.81
C LYS A 82 8.38 -13.86 -0.86
N ASN A 83 8.18 -12.64 -0.37
CA ASN A 83 9.20 -11.60 -0.31
C ASN A 83 10.49 -12.07 0.39
N GLU A 84 10.36 -12.95 1.38
CA GLU A 84 11.45 -13.36 2.24
C GLU A 84 12.36 -14.45 1.61
N PHE A 85 11.95 -15.04 0.48
CA PHE A 85 12.63 -16.17 -0.17
C PHE A 85 13.49 -15.79 -1.38
N PHE A 86 13.43 -14.54 -1.83
CA PHE A 86 14.24 -14.07 -2.96
C PHE A 86 15.38 -13.16 -2.49
N LYS A 87 16.60 -13.49 -2.91
CA LYS A 87 17.77 -12.68 -2.62
C LYS A 87 17.79 -11.43 -3.49
N HIS A 88 17.74 -10.27 -2.87
CA HIS A 88 17.76 -8.98 -3.56
C HIS A 88 18.75 -8.00 -2.95
N LYS A 89 19.17 -7.02 -3.77
CA LYS A 89 19.79 -5.79 -3.26
C LYS A 89 18.71 -4.96 -2.56
N ASP A 90 19.10 -4.20 -1.55
CA ASP A 90 18.23 -3.30 -0.77
C ASP A 90 17.27 -2.46 -1.62
N ILE A 91 17.73 -1.95 -2.76
CA ILE A 91 16.93 -1.13 -3.68
C ILE A 91 15.69 -1.84 -4.25
N HIS A 92 15.65 -3.18 -4.22
CA HIS A 92 14.56 -4.03 -4.70
C HIS A 92 13.88 -4.82 -3.57
N LYS A 93 14.30 -4.61 -2.32
CA LYS A 93 13.78 -5.30 -1.15
C LYS A 93 12.72 -4.45 -0.45
N PHE A 94 13.07 -3.21 -0.12
CA PHE A 94 12.25 -2.37 0.72
C PHE A 94 11.09 -1.74 -0.05
N THR A 95 9.91 -1.73 0.56
CA THR A 95 8.68 -1.18 -0.01
C THR A 95 8.34 0.19 0.59
N TRP A 96 8.93 0.49 1.75
CA TRP A 96 8.86 1.79 2.40
C TRP A 96 10.23 2.30 2.80
N THR A 97 10.46 3.60 2.63
CA THR A 97 11.70 4.28 3.01
C THR A 97 11.41 5.64 3.61
N GLN A 98 12.14 5.99 4.67
CA GLN A 98 12.15 7.33 5.25
C GLN A 98 13.57 7.88 5.20
N SER A 99 13.83 8.75 4.23
CA SER A 99 15.15 9.31 3.93
C SER A 99 15.77 10.03 5.12
N THR A 100 14.99 10.87 5.83
CA THR A 100 15.46 11.69 6.96
C THR A 100 16.02 10.86 8.11
N LEU A 101 15.41 9.71 8.40
CA LEU A 101 15.82 8.82 9.50
C LEU A 101 16.60 7.59 9.01
N GLN A 102 16.91 7.53 7.71
CA GLN A 102 17.53 6.38 7.04
C GLN A 102 16.84 5.04 7.35
N ARG A 103 15.52 5.06 7.59
CA ARG A 103 14.74 3.86 7.88
C ARG A 103 14.20 3.26 6.59
N LYS A 104 14.14 1.93 6.55
CA LYS A 104 13.60 1.16 5.44
C LYS A 104 12.86 -0.04 6.01
N SER A 105 11.75 -0.41 5.37
CA SER A 105 10.90 -1.49 5.84
C SER A 105 10.33 -2.30 4.67
N ILE A 106 10.20 -3.61 4.86
CA ILE A 106 9.37 -4.51 4.04
C ILE A 106 8.00 -4.58 4.73
N ILE A 107 7.02 -3.82 4.24
CA ILE A 107 5.66 -3.81 4.82
C ILE A 107 4.58 -4.23 3.83
N ASP A 108 4.86 -4.13 2.53
CA ASP A 108 4.02 -4.69 1.48
C ASP A 108 4.49 -6.12 1.16
N VAL A 109 3.66 -7.12 1.48
CA VAL A 109 4.00 -8.54 1.32
C VAL A 109 3.12 -9.25 0.31
N VAL A 110 3.72 -10.25 -0.33
CA VAL A 110 3.10 -11.21 -1.22
C VAL A 110 3.07 -12.56 -0.53
N ILE A 111 1.87 -13.11 -0.34
CA ILE A 111 1.67 -14.39 0.33
C ILE A 111 0.97 -15.35 -0.62
N SER A 112 1.39 -16.61 -0.64
CA SER A 112 0.72 -17.65 -1.41
C SER A 112 0.96 -19.03 -0.80
N LYS A 113 0.27 -20.05 -1.31
CA LYS A 113 0.42 -21.43 -0.81
C LYS A 113 1.85 -21.93 -0.94
N GLN A 114 2.31 -22.67 0.07
CA GLN A 114 3.61 -23.34 0.04
C GLN A 114 3.73 -24.26 -1.18
N ASN A 115 2.68 -25.05 -1.43
CA ASN A 115 2.58 -25.97 -2.57
C ASN A 115 1.71 -25.39 -3.71
N SER A 116 1.83 -24.09 -3.99
CA SER A 116 1.07 -23.45 -5.07
C SER A 116 1.47 -23.99 -6.45
N ARG A 117 0.48 -24.14 -7.33
CA ARG A 117 0.73 -24.36 -8.77
C ARG A 117 1.34 -23.12 -9.45
N ILE A 118 1.19 -21.94 -8.84
CA ILE A 118 1.77 -20.69 -9.31
C ILE A 118 3.26 -20.69 -9.00
N LYS A 119 4.08 -20.52 -10.03
CA LYS A 119 5.53 -20.37 -9.88
C LYS A 119 5.89 -18.90 -9.75
N PHE A 120 6.46 -18.56 -8.61
CA PHE A 120 7.04 -17.25 -8.36
C PHE A 120 8.51 -17.31 -8.81
N ASN A 121 8.83 -16.61 -9.89
CA ASN A 121 10.21 -16.46 -10.34
C ASN A 121 10.93 -15.36 -9.56
N ASP A 122 10.17 -14.37 -9.07
CA ASP A 122 10.71 -13.18 -8.42
C ASP A 122 9.61 -12.41 -7.67
N VAL A 123 9.94 -11.78 -6.55
CA VAL A 123 9.07 -10.87 -5.79
C VAL A 123 9.89 -9.68 -5.29
N ARG A 124 9.69 -8.51 -5.92
CA ARG A 124 10.47 -7.30 -5.64
C ARG A 124 9.63 -6.17 -5.07
N GLY A 125 10.19 -5.51 -4.06
CA GLY A 125 9.73 -4.21 -3.62
C GLY A 125 9.99 -3.16 -4.70
N HIS A 126 8.94 -2.41 -5.04
CA HIS A 126 9.07 -1.18 -5.82
C HIS A 126 8.83 -0.04 -4.87
N LYS A 127 9.80 0.87 -4.77
CA LYS A 127 9.62 2.11 -4.03
C LYS A 127 8.44 2.84 -4.67
N LYS A 128 7.46 3.23 -3.87
CA LYS A 128 6.55 4.29 -4.29
C LYS A 128 7.43 5.51 -4.56
N ALA A 129 7.13 6.28 -5.61
CA ALA A 129 7.85 7.50 -5.87
C ALA A 129 7.78 8.35 -4.60
N ASP A 130 8.91 8.49 -3.91
CA ASP A 130 9.02 9.50 -2.90
C ASP A 130 8.83 10.82 -3.68
N THR A 131 7.74 11.54 -3.47
CA THR A 131 7.65 12.95 -3.88
C THR A 131 8.60 13.75 -3.00
N PHE A 132 9.90 13.53 -3.17
CA PHE A 132 10.89 14.57 -3.03
C PHE A 132 10.91 15.26 -4.39
N VAL A 133 10.42 16.49 -4.42
CA VAL A 133 10.76 17.42 -5.50
C VAL A 133 12.26 17.64 -5.40
N ASN A 134 13.04 16.82 -6.08
CA ASN A 134 14.41 17.15 -6.42
C ASN A 134 14.32 18.11 -7.60
N ASN A 135 14.74 19.36 -7.40
CA ASN A 135 14.65 20.42 -8.40
C ASN A 135 15.67 20.30 -9.56
N ASP A 136 16.39 19.18 -9.68
CA ASP A 136 17.58 19.11 -10.54
C ASP A 136 17.45 18.22 -11.78
N ASP A 137 16.34 17.52 -12.01
CA ASP A 137 16.12 16.81 -13.27
C ASP A 137 15.22 17.63 -14.20
N LYS A 138 15.85 18.53 -14.96
CA LYS A 138 15.26 19.10 -16.17
C LYS A 138 15.42 18.10 -17.31
N ASP A 139 14.45 17.21 -17.50
CA ASP A 139 13.88 17.03 -18.85
C ASP A 139 12.60 16.16 -18.88
N ASP A 140 11.72 16.62 -19.77
CA ASP A 140 10.57 15.98 -20.41
C ASP A 140 9.28 15.64 -19.61
N LYS A 141 8.29 16.55 -19.75
CA LYS A 141 6.83 16.35 -19.58
C LYS A 141 6.32 15.86 -18.23
N THR A 142 6.83 16.39 -17.13
CA THR A 142 6.08 16.34 -15.86
C THR A 142 4.79 17.15 -16.00
N HIS A 143 3.64 16.47 -16.06
CA HIS A 143 2.37 17.10 -15.71
C HIS A 143 2.54 17.75 -14.34
N VAL A 144 2.53 19.08 -14.32
CA VAL A 144 2.62 19.89 -13.11
C VAL A 144 1.47 19.48 -12.20
N ILE A 145 1.74 18.62 -11.21
CA ILE A 145 0.82 18.38 -10.11
C ILE A 145 0.85 19.68 -9.30
N ASN A 146 -0.20 20.49 -9.44
CA ASN A 146 -0.38 21.65 -8.59
C ASN A 146 -0.35 21.19 -7.13
N ASN A 147 0.70 21.57 -6.40
CA ASN A 147 0.88 21.26 -4.99
C ASN A 147 -0.14 22.04 -4.15
N PHE A 148 -1.40 21.63 -4.17
CA PHE A 148 -2.43 22.12 -3.25
C PHE A 148 -2.16 21.57 -1.85
N ARG A 149 -1.84 22.45 -0.89
CA ARG A 149 -1.76 22.08 0.53
C ARG A 149 -3.12 22.32 1.19
N PHE A 150 -3.88 21.24 1.40
CA PHE A 150 -5.14 21.30 2.14
C PHE A 150 -4.91 21.49 3.65
N ASN A 151 -5.86 22.09 4.35
CA ASN A 151 -5.82 22.19 5.80
C ASN A 151 -6.22 20.87 6.47
N LEU A 152 -5.28 19.91 6.51
CA LEU A 152 -5.50 18.60 7.12
C LEU A 152 -5.77 18.70 8.64
N ASP A 153 -5.31 19.75 9.31
CA ASP A 153 -5.54 19.96 10.75
C ASP A 153 -7.05 20.13 11.04
N SER A 154 -7.82 20.63 10.07
CA SER A 154 -9.28 20.74 10.20
C SER A 154 -9.98 19.38 10.34
N LEU A 155 -9.35 18.28 9.91
CA LEU A 155 -9.93 16.93 10.08
C LEU A 155 -9.97 16.47 11.54
N GLN A 156 -9.29 17.17 12.45
CA GLN A 156 -9.46 16.95 13.89
C GLN A 156 -10.85 17.39 14.38
N ASN A 157 -11.56 18.25 13.62
CA ASN A 157 -12.92 18.65 13.91
C ASN A 157 -13.93 17.70 13.25
N GLU A 158 -14.83 17.15 14.06
CA GLU A 158 -15.83 16.17 13.62
C GLU A 158 -16.77 16.72 12.54
N SER A 159 -17.15 18.00 12.62
CA SER A 159 -17.99 18.67 11.61
C SER A 159 -17.29 18.78 10.26
N THR A 160 -15.98 19.09 10.25
CA THR A 160 -15.21 19.17 9.01
C THR A 160 -14.95 17.78 8.42
N THR A 161 -14.70 16.78 9.27
CA THR A 161 -14.59 15.38 8.86
C THR A 161 -15.90 14.87 8.27
N PHE A 162 -17.03 15.16 8.89
CA PHE A 162 -18.35 14.83 8.36
C PHE A 162 -18.58 15.49 7.00
N LEU A 163 -18.29 16.79 6.88
CA LEU A 163 -18.44 17.54 5.64
C LEU A 163 -17.58 16.98 4.50
N TYR A 164 -16.33 16.63 4.79
CA TYR A 164 -15.43 16.01 3.81
C TYR A 164 -15.94 14.64 3.37
N ARG A 165 -16.33 13.77 4.30
CA ARG A 165 -16.90 12.44 4.01
C ARG A 165 -18.16 12.56 3.16
N HIS A 166 -19.04 13.50 3.50
CA HIS A 166 -20.28 13.73 2.77
C HIS A 166 -19.99 14.14 1.31
N ARG A 167 -19.13 15.13 1.10
CA ARG A 167 -18.76 15.62 -0.25
C ARG A 167 -18.02 14.58 -1.09
N LEU A 168 -17.08 13.86 -0.47
CA LEU A 168 -16.37 12.79 -1.15
C LEU A 168 -17.34 11.70 -1.60
N SER A 169 -18.25 11.27 -0.73
CA SER A 169 -19.26 10.27 -1.07
C SER A 169 -20.17 10.74 -2.22
N ALA A 170 -20.61 12.01 -2.21
CA ALA A 170 -21.45 12.56 -3.27
C ALA A 170 -20.74 12.56 -4.61
N LYS A 171 -19.45 12.91 -4.65
CA LYS A 171 -18.66 12.94 -5.89
C LYS A 171 -18.36 11.53 -6.41
N LEU A 172 -18.18 10.53 -5.54
CA LEU A 172 -17.84 9.16 -5.97
C LEU A 172 -19.03 8.30 -6.43
N LYS A 173 -20.28 8.72 -6.19
CA LYS A 173 -21.49 7.92 -6.51
C LYS A 173 -21.64 7.53 -7.99
N ASN A 174 -21.16 8.35 -8.93
CA ASN A 174 -21.37 8.16 -10.38
C ASN A 174 -20.07 8.28 -11.18
N VAL A 175 -18.99 7.60 -10.77
CA VAL A 175 -17.74 7.59 -11.55
C VAL A 175 -17.92 6.65 -12.74
N PRO A 176 -17.84 7.13 -14.00
CA PRO A 176 -17.96 6.28 -15.17
C PRO A 176 -16.79 5.30 -15.23
N TYR A 177 -17.11 4.03 -15.50
CA TYR A 177 -16.10 3.00 -15.69
C TYR A 177 -15.42 3.19 -17.06
N THR A 178 -14.10 3.40 -17.04
CA THR A 178 -13.26 3.70 -18.22
C THR A 178 -11.95 2.92 -18.11
N ASP A 179 -10.91 3.24 -18.88
CA ASP A 179 -9.59 2.62 -18.72
C ASP A 179 -8.95 2.96 -17.35
N GLY A 180 -8.01 2.13 -16.90
CA GLY A 180 -7.43 2.23 -15.55
C GLY A 180 -6.71 3.55 -15.26
N LEU A 181 -6.08 4.18 -16.27
CA LEU A 181 -5.41 5.46 -16.10
C LEU A 181 -6.45 6.59 -15.98
N THR A 182 -7.42 6.64 -16.89
CA THR A 182 -8.49 7.64 -16.87
C THR A 182 -9.35 7.53 -15.60
N MET A 183 -9.66 6.32 -15.17
CA MET A 183 -10.40 6.07 -13.92
C MET A 183 -9.61 6.59 -12.71
N TYR A 184 -8.30 6.34 -12.65
CA TYR A 184 -7.44 6.86 -11.59
C TYR A 184 -7.46 8.41 -11.55
N TYR A 185 -7.25 9.08 -12.67
CA TYR A 185 -7.29 10.54 -12.74
C TYR A 185 -8.65 11.12 -12.35
N ASN A 186 -9.74 10.46 -12.75
CA ASN A 186 -11.11 10.87 -12.40
C ASN A 186 -11.38 10.77 -10.89
N ILE A 187 -10.87 9.72 -10.25
CA ILE A 187 -10.99 9.54 -8.79
C ILE A 187 -10.16 10.59 -8.07
N MET A 188 -8.89 10.77 -8.48
CA MET A 188 -7.99 11.75 -7.87
C MET A 188 -8.56 13.16 -7.94
N LYS A 189 -9.06 13.59 -9.11
CA LYS A 189 -9.72 14.89 -9.28
C LYS A 189 -10.90 15.08 -8.33
N ARG A 190 -11.73 14.05 -8.13
CA ARG A 190 -12.89 14.11 -7.23
C ARG A 190 -12.49 14.19 -5.76
N VAL A 191 -11.42 13.48 -5.38
CA VAL A 191 -10.83 13.57 -4.04
C VAL A 191 -10.32 14.98 -3.78
N GLU A 192 -9.62 15.58 -4.75
CA GLU A 192 -9.11 16.95 -4.67
C GLU A 192 -10.24 17.98 -4.57
N GLU A 193 -11.29 17.87 -5.38
CA GLU A 193 -12.45 18.77 -5.29
C GLU A 193 -13.15 18.66 -3.94
N ALA A 194 -13.39 17.44 -3.43
CA ALA A 194 -13.98 17.25 -2.12
C ALA A 194 -13.12 17.86 -1.00
N ALA A 195 -11.80 17.69 -1.10
CA ALA A 195 -10.84 18.24 -0.15
C ALA A 195 -10.80 19.77 -0.21
N LYS A 196 -10.80 20.36 -1.41
CA LYS A 196 -10.84 21.80 -1.62
C LYS A 196 -12.09 22.43 -1.02
N GLU A 197 -13.24 21.81 -1.26
CA GLU A 197 -14.50 22.29 -0.72
C GLU A 197 -14.53 22.20 0.81
N ALA A 198 -14.10 21.07 1.40
CA ALA A 198 -14.27 20.79 2.83
C ALA A 198 -13.15 21.29 3.74
N LEU A 199 -11.90 21.24 3.27
CA LEU A 199 -10.71 21.55 4.07
C LEU A 199 -10.16 22.94 3.76
N GLY A 200 -10.44 23.47 2.57
CA GLY A 200 -9.82 24.70 2.09
C GLY A 200 -8.31 24.57 1.86
N GLU A 201 -7.70 25.62 1.32
CA GLU A 201 -6.26 25.69 1.07
C GLU A 201 -5.55 26.37 2.25
N LYS A 202 -4.38 25.85 2.67
CA LYS A 202 -3.54 26.57 3.61
C LYS A 202 -2.95 27.80 2.90
N PRO A 203 -3.08 29.02 3.46
CA PRO A 203 -2.43 30.19 2.88
C PRO A 203 -0.91 29.98 2.85
N HIS A 204 -0.29 30.37 1.74
CA HIS A 204 1.16 30.38 1.63
C HIS A 204 1.71 31.34 2.69
N LYS A 205 2.54 30.87 3.64
CA LYS A 205 3.25 31.75 4.56
C LYS A 205 4.22 32.61 3.74
N VAL A 206 3.83 33.83 3.39
CA VAL A 206 4.75 34.85 2.89
C VAL A 206 5.56 35.31 4.10
N ASN A 207 6.85 34.98 4.12
CA ASN A 207 7.78 35.56 5.09
C ASN A 207 7.86 37.08 4.83
N LYS A 208 7.06 37.87 5.54
CA LYS A 208 7.27 39.31 5.67
C LYS A 208 8.43 39.53 6.63
N ASN A 209 9.65 39.32 6.14
CA ASN A 209 10.89 39.79 6.78
C ASN A 209 11.91 40.12 5.68
N LYS A 210 11.74 41.28 5.06
CA LYS A 210 12.86 42.09 4.56
C LYS A 210 12.54 43.53 4.94
N LYS A 211 13.31 44.04 5.91
CA LYS A 211 13.48 45.47 6.15
C LYS A 211 14.18 46.11 4.95
#